data_AF-A0A7M5V3P3-F1
#
_entry.id   AF-A0A7M5V3P3-F1
#
_cell.length_a   1.000
_cell.length_b   1.000
_cell.length_c   1.000
_cell.angle_alpha   90.00
_cell.angle_beta   90.00
_cell.angle_gamma   90.00
#
_symmetry.space_group_name_H-M   'P 1'
#
loop_
_entity.id
_entity.type
_entity.pdbx_description
1 polymer ?
#
loop_
_entity_poly.entity_id
_entity_poly.type
_entity_poly.pdbx_seq_one_letter_code
_entity_poly.pdbx_strand_id
1 'polypeptide(L)'
;MSADGNNFVEFKIVVTADVTCPWCYISRKNLSAACANLAKQYNFVVQFKPFILDPNVPPGGIPWHDQVAMKQGEKAAKQEMKGNGPISRAGKSIGIKFDPERYVVHSLKSHLLLQFAREYQGPQKETELYYLICQQYFEEALNINSDKVLQSLAAQVGLNPEHALNYFTSEDNIKKLYGEIQKTKKRGLLGIPLFQISIVGFNDAKPLQIGGQDKSGFTEIFNKMLRDYNKQMKSKK
;
A
#
# COMPACT_ATOMS: atom_id res chain seq x y z
N MET A 1 -6.73 6.47 32.30
CA MET A 1 -8.15 6.06 32.27
C MET A 1 -8.84 6.99 31.29
N SER A 2 -9.15 6.51 30.08
CA SER A 2 -9.92 7.26 29.08
C SER A 2 -11.41 7.19 29.44
N ALA A 3 -12.12 8.30 29.25
CA ALA A 3 -13.47 8.56 29.78
C ALA A 3 -14.60 7.73 29.13
N ASP A 4 -14.29 6.92 28.13
CA ASP A 4 -15.26 6.07 27.43
C ASP A 4 -14.87 4.62 27.66
N GLY A 5 -15.61 3.90 28.51
CA GLY A 5 -15.34 2.52 28.92
C GLY A 5 -15.42 1.45 27.83
N ASN A 6 -15.23 1.79 26.55
CA ASN A 6 -15.10 0.83 25.45
C ASN A 6 -13.63 0.51 25.20
N ASN A 7 -13.18 -0.64 25.70
CA ASN A 7 -11.92 -1.26 25.27
C ASN A 7 -12.09 -1.81 23.84
N PHE A 8 -12.02 -0.92 22.84
CA PHE A 8 -11.90 -1.35 21.46
C PHE A 8 -10.57 -2.08 21.28
N VAL A 9 -10.62 -3.33 20.79
CA VAL A 9 -9.39 -4.02 20.38
C VAL A 9 -8.82 -3.26 19.18
N GLU A 10 -7.56 -2.83 19.30
CA GLU A 10 -6.86 -2.11 18.24
C GLU A 10 -5.92 -3.05 17.49
N PHE A 11 -6.07 -3.08 16.17
CA PHE A 11 -5.13 -3.73 15.26
C PHE A 11 -4.11 -2.73 14.76
N LYS A 12 -2.83 -3.09 14.84
CA LYS A 12 -1.75 -2.43 14.12
C LYS A 12 -1.40 -3.25 12.89
N ILE A 13 -1.39 -2.59 11.74
CA ILE A 13 -1.13 -3.20 10.43
C ILE A 13 0.01 -2.45 9.76
N VAL A 14 1.17 -3.09 9.62
CA VAL A 14 2.26 -2.56 8.81
C VAL A 14 2.15 -3.15 7.42
N VAL A 15 2.02 -2.31 6.41
CA VAL A 15 1.95 -2.72 5.01
C VAL A 15 3.24 -2.36 4.30
N THR A 16 3.96 -3.36 3.81
CA THR A 16 5.06 -3.16 2.88
C THR A 16 4.55 -3.30 1.46
N ALA A 17 4.64 -2.22 0.69
CA ALA A 17 4.04 -2.12 -0.64
C ALA A 17 4.81 -1.16 -1.55
N ASP A 18 4.59 -1.29 -2.86
CA ASP A 18 4.97 -0.30 -3.86
C ASP A 18 3.70 0.26 -4.53
N VAL A 19 3.65 1.57 -4.76
CA VAL A 19 2.53 2.25 -5.45
C VAL A 19 2.43 1.85 -6.93
N THR A 20 3.47 1.28 -7.51
CA THR A 20 3.47 0.76 -8.88
C THR A 20 3.07 -0.71 -8.99
N CYS A 21 2.87 -1.40 -7.86
CA CYS A 21 2.49 -2.81 -7.84
C CYS A 21 0.95 -2.98 -7.85
N PRO A 22 0.34 -3.55 -8.91
CA PRO A 22 -1.11 -3.66 -9.01
C PRO A 22 -1.71 -4.55 -7.93
N TRP A 23 -1.02 -5.63 -7.54
CA TRP A 23 -1.46 -6.50 -6.45
C TRP A 23 -1.43 -5.81 -5.08
N CYS A 24 -0.53 -4.85 -4.87
CA CYS A 24 -0.55 -4.01 -3.67
C CYS A 24 -1.81 -3.16 -3.63
N TYR A 25 -2.17 -2.51 -4.73
CA TYR A 25 -3.38 -1.68 -4.80
C TYR A 25 -4.66 -2.50 -4.59
N ILE A 26 -4.79 -3.64 -5.28
CA ILE A 26 -5.90 -4.59 -5.12
C ILE A 26 -6.03 -5.03 -3.65
N SER A 27 -4.92 -5.51 -3.07
CA SER A 27 -4.93 -6.01 -1.70
C SER A 27 -5.21 -4.92 -0.67
N ARG A 28 -4.77 -3.67 -0.93
CA ARG A 28 -5.09 -2.52 -0.08
C ARG A 28 -6.57 -2.17 -0.12
N LYS A 29 -7.22 -2.14 -1.29
CA LYS A 29 -8.69 -1.96 -1.38
C LYS A 29 -9.43 -3.08 -0.63
N ASN A 30 -9.00 -4.33 -0.78
CA ASN A 30 -9.57 -5.48 -0.06
C ASN A 30 -9.42 -5.36 1.46
N LEU A 31 -8.22 -4.99 1.94
CA LEU A 31 -7.97 -4.75 3.36
C LEU A 31 -8.85 -3.61 3.88
N SER A 32 -8.95 -2.51 3.15
CA SER A 32 -9.80 -1.37 3.50
C SER A 32 -11.26 -1.79 3.66
N ALA A 33 -11.77 -2.59 2.72
CA ALA A 33 -13.13 -3.10 2.77
C ALA A 33 -13.37 -4.05 3.95
N ALA A 34 -12.38 -4.87 4.31
CA ALA A 34 -12.44 -5.74 5.48
C ALA A 34 -12.41 -4.94 6.80
N CYS A 35 -11.52 -3.95 6.92
CA CYS A 35 -11.47 -3.05 8.07
C CYS A 35 -12.78 -2.26 8.23
N ALA A 36 -13.34 -1.72 7.14
CA ALA A 36 -14.60 -0.97 7.18
C ALA A 36 -15.77 -1.82 7.70
N ASN A 37 -15.85 -3.09 7.31
CA ASN A 37 -16.86 -4.03 7.82
C ASN A 37 -16.77 -4.26 9.34
N LEU A 38 -15.59 -4.06 9.92
CA LEU A 38 -15.27 -4.36 11.31
C LEU A 38 -15.07 -3.10 12.17
N ALA A 39 -15.10 -1.90 11.56
CA ALA A 39 -14.76 -0.64 12.20
C ALA A 39 -15.72 -0.21 13.33
N LYS A 40 -16.94 -0.78 13.38
CA LYS A 40 -17.87 -0.56 14.50
C LYS A 40 -17.43 -1.23 15.81
N GLN A 41 -16.55 -2.23 15.72
CA GLN A 41 -16.18 -3.10 16.84
C GLN A 41 -14.69 -3.05 17.17
N TYR A 42 -13.85 -2.57 16.26
CA TYR A 42 -12.39 -2.58 16.39
C TYR A 42 -11.78 -1.35 15.74
N ASN A 43 -10.61 -0.93 16.25
CA ASN A 43 -9.80 0.10 15.62
C ASN A 43 -8.71 -0.52 14.73
N PHE A 44 -8.37 0.15 13.64
CA PHE A 44 -7.33 -0.29 12.72
C PHE A 44 -6.37 0.85 12.42
N VAL A 45 -5.11 0.70 12.84
CA VAL A 45 -4.03 1.64 12.54
C VAL A 45 -3.13 1.04 11.48
N VAL A 46 -3.14 1.66 10.30
CA VAL A 46 -2.31 1.24 9.17
C VAL A 46 -1.06 2.11 9.09
N GLN A 47 0.09 1.48 8.91
CA GLN A 47 1.37 2.14 8.67
C GLN A 47 2.02 1.60 7.41
N PHE A 48 2.57 2.47 6.56
CA PHE A 48 3.25 2.05 5.34
C PHE A 48 4.75 1.87 5.55
N LYS A 49 5.29 0.88 4.85
CA LYS A 49 6.72 0.68 4.64
C LYS A 49 7.00 0.67 3.14
N PRO A 50 7.90 1.54 2.66
CA PRO A 50 8.17 1.66 1.25
C PRO A 50 8.90 0.41 0.74
N PHE A 51 8.56 0.03 -0.49
CA PHE A 51 9.30 -0.94 -1.29
C PHE A 51 9.41 -0.41 -2.71
N ILE A 52 10.57 -0.61 -3.33
CA ILE A 52 10.77 -0.33 -4.76
C ILE A 52 10.86 -1.67 -5.47
N LEU A 53 9.83 -1.97 -6.28
CA LEU A 53 9.69 -3.22 -7.01
C LEU A 53 10.77 -3.38 -8.06
N ASP A 54 11.04 -2.30 -8.80
CA ASP A 54 12.04 -2.27 -9.86
C ASP A 54 12.85 -0.97 -9.76
N PRO A 55 14.07 -1.01 -9.17
CA PRO A 55 14.92 0.16 -9.04
C PRO A 55 15.60 0.56 -10.36
N ASN A 56 15.50 -0.27 -11.41
CA ASN A 56 16.21 -0.09 -12.66
C ASN A 56 15.30 0.43 -13.79
N VAL A 57 14.08 0.87 -13.46
CA VAL A 57 13.17 1.47 -14.44
C VAL A 57 13.87 2.69 -15.07
N PRO A 58 13.99 2.76 -16.41
CA PRO A 58 14.64 3.86 -17.08
C PRO A 58 13.87 5.18 -16.88
N PRO A 59 14.50 6.35 -17.07
CA PRO A 59 13.84 7.65 -16.88
C PRO A 59 12.56 7.83 -17.71
N GLY A 60 12.50 7.26 -18.91
CA GLY A 60 11.32 7.29 -19.78
C GLY A 60 10.20 6.30 -19.41
N GLY A 61 10.42 5.44 -18.41
CA GLY A 61 9.52 4.35 -18.07
C GLY A 61 9.54 3.21 -19.10
N ILE A 62 8.71 2.20 -18.85
CA ILE A 62 8.54 1.03 -19.73
C ILE A 62 7.04 0.88 -20.01
N PRO A 63 6.57 0.80 -21.25
CA PRO A 63 5.16 0.53 -21.53
C PRO A 63 4.68 -0.71 -20.78
N TRP A 64 3.47 -0.67 -20.19
CA TRP A 64 2.97 -1.80 -19.40
C TRP A 64 2.92 -3.10 -20.21
N HIS A 65 2.51 -3.01 -21.48
CA HIS A 65 2.55 -4.14 -22.42
C HIS A 65 3.93 -4.82 -22.42
N ASP A 66 4.98 -4.06 -22.64
CA ASP A 66 6.35 -4.56 -22.81
C ASP A 66 6.88 -5.16 -21.51
N GLN A 67 6.56 -4.54 -20.37
CA GLN A 67 6.89 -5.10 -19.06
C GLN A 67 6.26 -6.48 -18.85
N VAL A 68 4.97 -6.65 -19.19
CA VAL A 68 4.29 -7.94 -19.06
C VAL A 68 4.82 -8.94 -20.07
N ALA A 69 5.05 -8.52 -21.32
CA ALA A 69 5.58 -9.38 -22.38
C ALA A 69 6.96 -9.93 -22.01
N MET A 70 7.84 -9.09 -21.46
CA MET A 70 9.17 -9.50 -21.00
C MET A 70 9.10 -10.48 -19.83
N LYS A 71 8.22 -10.26 -18.85
CA LYS A 71 8.16 -11.06 -17.61
C LYS A 71 7.33 -12.33 -17.72
N GLN A 72 6.28 -12.32 -18.54
CA GLN A 72 5.23 -13.35 -18.59
C GLN A 72 4.88 -13.81 -20.01
N GLY A 73 5.47 -13.21 -21.04
CA GLY A 73 5.26 -13.54 -22.44
C GLY A 73 4.12 -12.75 -23.11
N GLU A 74 4.21 -12.67 -24.44
CA GLU A 74 3.30 -11.90 -25.31
C GLU A 74 1.81 -12.25 -25.12
N LYS A 75 1.51 -13.53 -24.90
CA LYS A 75 0.13 -13.99 -24.66
C LYS A 75 -0.46 -13.36 -23.39
N ALA A 76 0.32 -13.28 -22.31
CA ALA A 76 -0.11 -12.68 -21.06
C ALA A 76 -0.30 -11.16 -21.23
N ALA A 77 0.63 -10.50 -21.94
CA ALA A 77 0.52 -9.07 -22.24
C ALA A 77 -0.78 -8.76 -22.99
N LYS A 78 -1.07 -9.48 -24.08
CA LYS A 78 -2.32 -9.33 -24.84
C LYS A 78 -3.58 -9.57 -24.02
N GLN A 79 -3.54 -10.49 -23.05
CA GLN A 79 -4.68 -10.71 -22.15
C GLN A 79 -4.89 -9.51 -21.22
N GLU A 80 -3.83 -8.99 -20.61
CA GLU A 80 -3.92 -7.78 -19.77
C GLU A 80 -4.42 -6.58 -20.57
N MET A 81 -3.88 -6.33 -21.77
CA MET A 81 -4.32 -5.22 -22.62
C MET A 81 -5.80 -5.29 -23.01
N LYS A 82 -6.35 -6.51 -23.13
CA LYS A 82 -7.78 -6.73 -23.42
C LYS A 82 -8.67 -6.69 -22.17
N GLY A 83 -8.12 -6.37 -21.00
CA GLY A 83 -8.84 -6.40 -19.72
C GLY A 83 -9.19 -7.81 -19.23
N ASN A 84 -8.62 -8.83 -19.87
CA ASN A 84 -8.90 -10.24 -19.59
C ASN A 84 -7.75 -10.93 -18.86
N GLY A 85 -6.67 -10.23 -18.51
CA GLY A 85 -5.56 -10.80 -17.75
C GLY A 85 -5.87 -10.94 -16.25
N PRO A 86 -5.06 -11.70 -15.49
CA PRO A 86 -5.26 -11.89 -14.05
C PRO A 86 -5.38 -10.58 -13.26
N ILE A 87 -4.54 -9.58 -13.55
CA ILE A 87 -4.56 -8.29 -12.85
C ILE A 87 -5.84 -7.54 -13.19
N SER A 88 -6.15 -7.44 -14.49
CA SER A 88 -7.35 -6.77 -14.97
C SER A 88 -8.64 -7.37 -14.40
N ARG A 89 -8.76 -8.70 -14.38
CA ARG A 89 -9.93 -9.39 -13.80
C ARG A 89 -10.04 -9.19 -12.29
N ALA A 90 -8.94 -9.28 -11.57
CA ALA A 90 -8.91 -9.07 -10.13
C ALA A 90 -9.22 -7.61 -9.75
N GLY A 91 -8.77 -6.64 -10.55
CA GLY A 91 -9.17 -5.23 -10.38
C GLY A 91 -10.65 -5.03 -10.62
N LYS A 92 -11.16 -5.55 -11.74
CA LYS A 92 -12.57 -5.40 -12.13
C LYS A 92 -13.54 -5.93 -11.08
N SER A 93 -13.22 -7.06 -10.43
CA SER A 93 -14.08 -7.64 -9.39
C SER A 93 -14.24 -6.75 -8.15
N ILE A 94 -13.36 -5.77 -7.96
CA ILE A 94 -13.40 -4.80 -6.85
C ILE A 94 -13.48 -3.35 -7.32
N GLY A 95 -13.91 -3.12 -8.57
CA GLY A 95 -14.13 -1.79 -9.12
C GLY A 95 -12.85 -0.99 -9.41
N ILE A 96 -11.74 -1.64 -9.72
CA ILE A 96 -10.55 -1.01 -10.30
C ILE A 96 -10.55 -1.27 -11.81
N LYS A 97 -10.47 -0.21 -12.61
CA LYS A 97 -10.26 -0.34 -14.05
C LYS A 97 -8.82 0.04 -14.38
N PHE A 98 -7.95 -0.96 -14.52
CA PHE A 98 -6.57 -0.71 -14.91
C PHE A 98 -6.47 -0.19 -16.34
N ASP A 99 -5.86 0.98 -16.51
CA ASP A 99 -5.53 1.55 -17.79
C ASP A 99 -4.33 0.79 -18.39
N PRO A 100 -4.50 0.16 -19.57
CA PRO A 100 -3.46 -0.65 -20.17
C PRO A 100 -2.36 0.18 -20.87
N GLU A 101 -2.60 1.47 -21.13
CA GLU A 101 -1.64 2.39 -21.78
C GLU A 101 -0.62 2.99 -20.79
N ARG A 102 -0.80 2.76 -19.48
CA ARG A 102 0.14 3.24 -18.46
C ARG A 102 1.56 2.71 -18.66
N TYR A 103 2.51 3.46 -18.15
CA TYR A 103 3.93 3.09 -18.12
C TYR A 103 4.31 2.62 -16.73
N VAL A 104 5.20 1.64 -16.65
CA VAL A 104 5.96 1.37 -15.43
C VAL A 104 6.96 2.50 -15.24
N VAL A 105 6.89 3.15 -14.09
CA VAL A 105 7.75 4.28 -13.72
C VAL A 105 8.46 4.02 -12.40
N HIS A 106 9.55 4.74 -12.14
CA HIS A 106 10.23 4.66 -10.85
C HIS A 106 9.35 5.30 -9.75
N SER A 107 9.23 4.65 -8.59
CA SER A 107 8.28 5.04 -7.54
C SER A 107 8.89 5.83 -6.38
N LEU A 108 10.19 6.10 -6.38
CA LEU A 108 10.89 6.77 -5.27
C LEU A 108 10.26 8.11 -4.88
N LYS A 109 10.00 9.00 -5.85
CA LYS A 109 9.40 10.31 -5.56
C LYS A 109 7.99 10.17 -4.97
N SER A 110 7.21 9.21 -5.45
CA SER A 110 5.90 8.88 -4.87
C SER A 110 6.01 8.41 -3.42
N HIS A 111 6.97 7.54 -3.10
CA HIS A 111 7.21 7.09 -1.72
C HIS A 111 7.66 8.24 -0.81
N LEU A 112 8.50 9.15 -1.29
CA LEU A 112 8.89 10.35 -0.55
C LEU A 112 7.69 11.28 -0.30
N LEU A 113 6.81 11.43 -1.29
CA LEU A 113 5.59 12.21 -1.14
C LEU A 113 4.64 11.59 -0.09
N LEU A 114 4.53 10.26 -0.04
CA LEU A 114 3.78 9.57 1.01
C LEU A 114 4.40 9.78 2.39
N GLN A 115 5.74 9.74 2.49
CA GLN A 115 6.45 10.03 3.72
C GLN A 115 6.22 11.48 4.17
N PHE A 116 6.25 12.44 3.25
CA PHE A 116 5.90 13.84 3.52
C PHE A 116 4.47 13.97 4.06
N ALA A 117 3.49 13.36 3.40
CA ALA A 117 2.11 13.37 3.87
C ALA A 117 1.97 12.83 5.30
N ARG A 118 2.65 11.72 5.61
CA ARG A 118 2.68 11.11 6.93
C ARG A 118 3.30 12.04 7.98
N GLU A 119 4.47 12.59 7.69
CA GLU A 119 5.23 13.39 8.66
C GLU A 119 4.53 14.71 9.01
N TYR A 120 3.86 15.34 8.05
CA TYR A 120 3.27 16.66 8.23
C TYR A 120 1.78 16.62 8.59
N GLN A 121 1.04 15.58 8.21
CA GLN A 121 -0.41 15.50 8.43
C GLN A 121 -0.89 14.13 8.96
N GLY A 122 0.01 13.18 9.21
CA GLY A 122 -0.30 11.92 9.86
C GLY A 122 -0.68 10.77 8.91
N PRO A 123 -0.86 9.55 9.47
CA PRO A 123 -1.04 8.31 8.69
C PRO A 123 -2.35 8.27 7.89
N GLN A 124 -3.38 9.00 8.32
CA GLN A 124 -4.62 9.13 7.55
C GLN A 124 -4.38 9.86 6.23
N LYS A 125 -3.59 10.94 6.25
CA LYS A 125 -3.23 11.69 5.04
C LYS A 125 -2.34 10.87 4.11
N GLU A 126 -1.37 10.13 4.66
CA GLU A 126 -0.58 9.15 3.89
C GLU A 126 -1.49 8.12 3.19
N THR A 127 -2.52 7.62 3.88
CA THR A 127 -3.48 6.66 3.32
C THR A 127 -4.33 7.25 2.20
N GLU A 128 -4.88 8.46 2.41
CA GLU A 128 -5.64 9.18 1.39
C GLU A 128 -4.81 9.41 0.13
N LEU A 129 -3.59 9.92 0.30
CA LEU A 129 -2.67 10.18 -0.81
C LEU A 129 -2.22 8.90 -1.50
N TYR A 130 -2.01 7.80 -0.78
CA TYR A 130 -1.71 6.50 -1.37
C TYR A 130 -2.82 6.05 -2.34
N TYR A 131 -4.08 6.17 -1.93
CA TYR A 131 -5.20 5.80 -2.78
C TYR A 131 -5.34 6.72 -3.99
N LEU A 132 -5.12 8.03 -3.82
CA LEU A 132 -5.11 8.98 -4.93
C LEU A 132 -3.98 8.67 -5.93
N ILE A 133 -2.75 8.48 -5.48
CA ILE A 133 -1.61 8.11 -6.33
C ILE A 133 -1.90 6.83 -7.10
N CYS A 134 -2.38 5.79 -6.40
CA CYS A 134 -2.72 4.52 -7.05
C CYS A 134 -3.82 4.69 -8.09
N GLN A 135 -4.90 5.41 -7.79
CA GLN A 135 -5.99 5.65 -8.72
C GLN A 135 -5.49 6.38 -9.98
N GLN A 136 -4.74 7.47 -9.80
CA GLN A 136 -4.23 8.29 -10.90
C GLN A 136 -3.19 7.55 -11.75
N TYR A 137 -2.39 6.69 -11.13
CA TYR A 137 -1.43 5.85 -11.85
C TYR A 137 -2.09 4.70 -12.61
N PHE A 138 -2.95 3.94 -11.91
CA PHE A 138 -3.48 2.69 -12.44
C PHE A 138 -4.71 2.88 -13.30
N GLU A 139 -5.55 3.85 -13.01
CA GLU A 139 -6.85 4.03 -13.68
C GLU A 139 -6.83 5.19 -14.68
N GLU A 140 -5.91 6.16 -14.53
CA GLU A 140 -5.78 7.34 -15.40
C GLU A 140 -4.41 7.42 -16.12
N ALA A 141 -3.59 6.36 -16.01
CA ALA A 141 -2.28 6.25 -16.66
C ALA A 141 -1.29 7.41 -16.40
N LEU A 142 -1.45 8.18 -15.31
CA LEU A 142 -0.57 9.31 -15.02
C LEU A 142 0.83 8.87 -14.59
N ASN A 143 1.85 9.60 -15.04
CA ASN A 143 3.24 9.38 -14.65
C ASN A 143 3.51 9.89 -13.23
N ILE A 144 3.46 8.98 -12.25
CA ILE A 144 3.72 9.25 -10.83
C ILE A 144 5.22 9.40 -10.47
N ASN A 145 6.10 9.54 -11.47
CA ASN A 145 7.49 10.01 -11.31
C ASN A 145 7.66 11.47 -11.78
N SER A 146 6.60 12.11 -12.29
CA SER A 146 6.60 13.51 -12.72
C SER A 146 6.41 14.46 -11.55
N ASP A 147 7.28 15.45 -11.43
CA ASP A 147 7.22 16.48 -10.37
C ASP A 147 5.93 17.31 -10.45
N LYS A 148 5.46 17.59 -11.67
CA LYS A 148 4.20 18.32 -11.89
C LYS A 148 2.99 17.49 -11.45
N VAL A 149 2.97 16.20 -11.78
CA VAL A 149 1.89 15.29 -11.37
C VAL A 149 1.88 15.18 -9.85
N LEU A 150 3.02 14.88 -9.22
CA LEU A 150 3.10 14.69 -7.77
C LEU A 150 2.74 15.95 -6.97
N GLN A 151 3.13 17.15 -7.44
CA GLN A 151 2.68 18.41 -6.85
C GLN A 151 1.16 18.60 -6.94
N SER A 152 0.56 18.27 -8.09
CA SER A 152 -0.90 18.32 -8.26
C SER A 152 -1.61 17.36 -7.32
N LEU A 153 -1.11 16.13 -7.17
CA LEU A 153 -1.68 15.15 -6.24
C LEU A 153 -1.55 15.59 -4.77
N ALA A 154 -0.42 16.23 -4.41
CA ALA A 154 -0.25 16.83 -3.09
C ALA A 154 -1.31 17.90 -2.83
N ALA A 155 -1.53 18.82 -3.79
CA ALA A 155 -2.54 19.88 -3.68
C ALA A 155 -3.94 19.32 -3.45
N GLN A 156 -4.32 18.27 -4.19
CA GLN A 156 -5.66 17.66 -4.13
C GLN A 156 -6.00 17.10 -2.75
N VAL A 157 -5.01 16.63 -2.00
CA VAL A 157 -5.20 16.16 -0.61
C VAL A 157 -4.92 17.25 0.43
N GLY A 158 -4.75 18.51 0.02
CA GLY A 158 -4.54 19.64 0.93
C GLY A 158 -3.12 19.78 1.48
N LEU A 159 -2.11 19.25 0.78
CA LEU A 159 -0.69 19.47 1.08
C LEU A 159 -0.15 20.63 0.24
N ASN A 160 0.82 21.39 0.78
CA ASN A 160 1.48 22.45 0.03
C ASN A 160 2.37 21.85 -1.09
N PRO A 161 2.12 22.18 -2.37
CA PRO A 161 2.85 21.57 -3.49
C PRO A 161 4.34 21.90 -3.52
N GLU A 162 4.73 23.13 -3.19
CA GLU A 162 6.13 23.56 -3.20
C GLU A 162 6.93 22.86 -2.09
N HIS A 163 6.33 22.74 -0.89
CA HIS A 163 6.94 21.99 0.21
C HIS A 163 7.06 20.51 -0.12
N ALA A 164 6.05 19.93 -0.77
CA ALA A 164 6.08 18.56 -1.24
C ALA A 164 7.22 18.34 -2.25
N LEU A 165 7.33 19.22 -3.25
CA LEU A 165 8.41 19.21 -4.24
C LEU A 165 9.78 19.20 -3.56
N ASN A 166 10.04 20.19 -2.70
CA ASN A 166 11.29 20.31 -1.96
C ASN A 166 11.59 19.05 -1.14
N TYR A 167 10.57 18.42 -0.57
CA TYR A 167 10.73 17.20 0.20
C TYR A 167 11.15 16.00 -0.67
N PHE A 168 10.44 15.74 -1.78
CA PHE A 168 10.69 14.55 -2.61
C PHE A 168 11.86 14.71 -3.59
N THR A 169 12.43 15.91 -3.72
CA THR A 169 13.68 16.16 -4.45
C THR A 169 14.90 16.34 -3.53
N SER A 170 14.71 16.34 -2.21
CA SER A 170 15.81 16.47 -1.25
C SER A 170 16.71 15.22 -1.24
N GLU A 171 18.01 15.43 -1.45
CA GLU A 171 19.01 14.35 -1.39
C GLU A 171 19.04 13.64 -0.04
N ASP A 172 18.89 14.39 1.06
CA ASP A 172 18.86 13.83 2.41
C ASP A 172 17.65 12.92 2.63
N ASN A 173 16.47 13.33 2.17
CA ASN A 173 15.26 12.53 2.29
C ASN A 173 15.34 11.28 1.39
N ILE A 174 15.86 11.42 0.17
CA ILE A 174 16.16 10.29 -0.72
C ILE A 174 17.07 9.28 -0.02
N LYS A 175 18.18 9.74 0.57
CA LYS A 175 19.15 8.89 1.28
C LYS A 175 18.50 8.18 2.48
N LYS A 176 17.69 8.90 3.27
CA LYS A 176 16.93 8.32 4.40
C LYS A 176 15.99 7.21 3.92
N LEU A 177 15.20 7.48 2.88
CA LEU A 177 14.23 6.52 2.34
C LEU A 177 14.92 5.25 1.81
N TYR A 178 16.04 5.39 1.10
CA TYR A 178 16.84 4.23 0.69
C TYR A 178 17.35 3.42 1.87
N GLY A 179 17.78 4.08 2.95
CA GLY A 179 18.14 3.43 4.20
C GLY A 179 16.99 2.60 4.79
N GLU A 180 15.75 3.09 4.72
CA GLU A 180 14.56 2.34 5.15
C GLU A 180 14.28 1.13 4.26
N ILE A 181 14.32 1.31 2.93
CA ILE A 181 14.08 0.24 1.96
C ILE A 181 15.12 -0.90 2.13
N GLN A 182 16.39 -0.55 2.35
CA GLN A 182 17.45 -1.54 2.61
C GLN A 182 17.21 -2.33 3.89
N LYS A 183 16.78 -1.67 4.98
CA LYS A 183 16.44 -2.35 6.24
C LYS A 183 15.30 -3.35 6.04
N THR A 184 14.30 -3.01 5.23
CA THR A 184 13.18 -3.91 4.90
C THR A 184 13.65 -5.12 4.10
N LYS A 185 14.50 -4.95 3.08
CA LYS A 185 15.07 -6.07 2.29
C LYS A 185 15.92 -7.02 3.15
N LYS A 186 16.76 -6.48 4.04
CA LYS A 186 17.62 -7.28 4.95
C LYS A 186 16.85 -8.19 5.90
N ARG A 187 15.56 -7.94 6.13
CA ARG A 187 14.69 -8.77 7.00
C ARG A 187 14.13 -10.01 6.29
N GLY A 188 14.65 -10.36 5.11
CA GLY A 188 14.25 -11.57 4.38
C GLY A 188 12.90 -11.45 3.67
N LEU A 189 12.45 -10.22 3.38
CA LEU A 189 11.22 -9.99 2.62
C LEU A 189 11.35 -10.56 1.21
N LEU A 190 10.55 -11.59 0.90
CA LEU A 190 10.57 -12.28 -0.39
C LEU A 190 9.63 -11.67 -1.44
N GLY A 191 8.66 -10.87 -1.04
CA GLY A 191 7.67 -10.29 -1.96
C GLY A 191 6.73 -9.28 -1.31
N ILE A 192 5.96 -8.59 -2.16
CA ILE A 192 4.94 -7.61 -1.77
C ILE A 192 3.62 -7.89 -2.51
N PRO A 193 2.45 -7.47 -1.97
CA PRO A 193 2.29 -6.80 -0.68
C PRO A 193 2.54 -7.74 0.50
N LEU A 194 3.18 -7.23 1.55
CA LEU A 194 3.29 -7.91 2.84
C LEU A 194 2.50 -7.12 3.89
N PHE A 195 1.65 -7.82 4.63
CA PHE A 195 0.94 -7.28 5.79
C PHE A 195 1.49 -7.92 7.05
N GLN A 196 1.92 -7.09 8.00
CA GLN A 196 2.27 -7.52 9.35
C GLN A 196 1.17 -7.02 10.28
N ILE A 197 0.38 -7.95 10.82
CA ILE A 197 -0.82 -7.65 11.60
C ILE A 197 -0.58 -8.08 13.04
N SER A 198 -0.86 -7.18 13.99
CA SER A 198 -0.80 -7.45 15.42
C SER A 198 -1.95 -6.77 16.15
N ILE A 199 -2.33 -7.29 17.32
CA ILE A 199 -3.27 -6.63 18.23
C ILE A 199 -2.46 -5.88 19.29
N VAL A 200 -2.79 -4.60 19.51
CA VAL A 200 -2.12 -3.77 20.50
C VAL A 200 -2.38 -4.32 21.91
N GLY A 201 -1.33 -4.41 22.73
CA GLY A 201 -1.38 -5.02 24.06
C GLY A 201 -1.32 -6.55 24.06
N PHE A 202 -1.26 -7.19 22.89
CA PHE A 202 -1.08 -8.63 22.77
C PHE A 202 0.40 -9.02 22.66
N ASN A 203 1.14 -8.75 23.73
CA ASN A 203 2.62 -8.76 23.75
C ASN A 203 3.26 -10.14 23.50
N ASP A 204 2.53 -11.22 23.73
CA ASP A 204 3.06 -12.59 23.61
C ASP A 204 3.03 -13.11 22.16
N ALA A 205 2.37 -12.40 21.23
CA ALA A 205 2.24 -12.82 19.85
C ALA A 205 3.16 -12.01 18.91
N LYS A 206 4.01 -12.72 18.16
CA LYS A 206 4.69 -12.12 17.01
C LYS A 206 3.64 -11.65 15.98
N PRO A 207 3.86 -10.51 15.30
CA PRO A 207 2.96 -10.07 14.23
C PRO A 207 2.78 -11.16 13.18
N LEU A 208 1.54 -11.42 12.80
CA LEU A 208 1.20 -12.34 11.72
C LEU A 208 1.65 -11.71 10.39
N GLN A 209 2.37 -12.48 9.58
CA GLN A 209 2.86 -12.06 8.27
C GLN A 209 2.10 -12.77 7.16
N ILE A 210 1.43 -12.00 6.30
CA ILE A 210 0.63 -12.54 5.18
C ILE A 210 0.85 -11.74 3.90
N GLY A 211 0.70 -12.41 2.76
CA GLY A 211 0.62 -11.77 1.45
C GLY A 211 -0.75 -11.13 1.21
N GLY A 212 -0.96 -10.63 -0.01
CA GLY A 212 -2.25 -10.12 -0.47
C GLY A 212 -3.39 -11.14 -0.28
N GLN A 213 -4.54 -10.65 0.18
CA GLN A 213 -5.77 -11.43 0.35
C GLN A 213 -6.94 -10.70 -0.32
N ASP A 214 -8.02 -11.44 -0.58
CA ASP A 214 -9.31 -10.83 -0.85
C ASP A 214 -9.97 -10.32 0.45
N LYS A 215 -11.12 -9.65 0.31
CA LYS A 215 -11.86 -9.10 1.45
C LYS A 215 -12.23 -10.18 2.48
N SER A 216 -12.68 -11.35 2.04
CA SER A 216 -13.06 -12.47 2.89
C SER A 216 -11.87 -13.02 3.67
N GLY A 217 -10.73 -13.22 3.00
CA GLY A 217 -9.50 -13.71 3.59
C GLY A 217 -8.99 -12.78 4.70
N PHE A 218 -8.95 -11.47 4.47
CA PHE A 218 -8.62 -10.51 5.54
C PHE A 218 -9.60 -10.58 6.72
N THR A 219 -10.90 -10.69 6.44
CA THR A 219 -11.94 -10.77 7.47
C THR A 219 -11.78 -12.04 8.32
N GLU A 220 -11.52 -13.19 7.70
CA GLU A 220 -11.27 -14.44 8.39
C GLU A 220 -10.04 -14.38 9.28
N ILE A 221 -8.96 -13.76 8.78
CA ILE A 221 -7.71 -13.57 9.53
C ILE A 221 -7.96 -12.71 10.77
N PHE A 222 -8.65 -11.57 10.65
CA PHE A 222 -8.99 -10.73 11.80
C PHE A 222 -9.82 -11.50 12.82
N ASN A 223 -10.86 -12.22 12.38
CA ASN A 223 -11.69 -13.03 13.26
C ASN A 223 -10.90 -14.13 13.97
N LYS A 224 -9.97 -14.78 13.28
CA LYS A 224 -9.08 -15.78 13.88
C LYS A 224 -8.21 -15.16 14.96
N MET A 225 -7.54 -14.05 14.66
CA MET A 225 -6.70 -13.34 15.62
C MET A 225 -7.49 -12.90 16.86
N LEU A 226 -8.73 -12.44 16.69
CA LEU A 226 -9.60 -12.06 17.81
C LEU A 226 -10.01 -13.25 18.68
N ARG A 227 -10.29 -14.40 18.07
CA ARG A 227 -10.58 -15.63 18.82
C ARG A 227 -9.38 -16.02 19.70
N ASP A 228 -8.18 -15.96 19.16
CA ASP A 228 -6.95 -16.32 19.88
C ASP A 228 -6.64 -15.31 21.00
N TYR A 229 -6.78 -14.01 20.71
CA TYR A 229 -6.68 -12.93 21.68
C TYR A 229 -7.66 -13.10 22.85
N ASN A 230 -8.94 -13.33 22.56
CA ASN A 230 -9.99 -13.48 23.58
C ASN A 230 -9.79 -14.73 24.44
N LYS A 231 -9.30 -15.84 23.87
CA LYS A 231 -8.97 -17.05 24.63
C LYS A 231 -7.87 -16.76 25.65
N GLN A 232 -6.81 -16.08 25.24
CA GLN A 232 -5.68 -15.78 26.13
C GLN A 232 -6.02 -14.72 27.19
N MET A 233 -6.86 -13.74 26.86
CA MET A 233 -7.32 -12.75 27.85
C MET A 233 -8.25 -13.37 28.90
N LYS A 234 -9.01 -14.42 28.53
CA LYS A 234 -9.81 -15.19 29.50
C LYS A 234 -8.95 -16.08 30.40
N SER A 235 -7.85 -16.66 29.90
CA SER A 235 -6.96 -17.50 30.72
C SER A 235 -6.06 -16.73 31.68
N LYS A 236 -5.94 -15.40 31.51
CA LYS A 236 -5.18 -14.50 32.40
C LYS A 236 -6.05 -13.85 33.50
N LYS A 237 -7.37 -14.03 33.45
CA LYS A 237 -8.31 -13.63 34.50
C LYS A 237 -8.58 -14.80 35.43
#